data_AF-A0A455XGA0-F1
#
_entry.id   AF-A0A455XGA0-F1
#
_cell.length_a   1.000
_cell.length_b   1.000
_cell.length_c   1.000
_cell.angle_alpha   90.00
_cell.angle_beta   90.00
_cell.angle_gamma   90.00
#
_symmetry.space_group_name_H-M   'P 1'
#
loop_
_entity.id
_entity.type
_entity.pdbx_description
1 polymer ?
#
loop_
_entity_poly.entity_id
_entity_poly.type
_entity_poly.pdbx_seq_one_letter_code
_entity_poly.pdbx_strand_id
1 'polypeptide(L)'
;MPGNRTKPTGLPIINEFAAGIDIGSRFHVVAVGSDLCDEPVQTFQAFTSDLLRMADWLTEVGIKTVAMESTGVYWVAAYEVLELHGINVILANAREARAVPGRKSDVNDAQ
;
A
#
# COMPACT_ATOMS: atom_id res chain seq x y z
N MET A 1 34.41 -1.09 2.77
CA MET A 1 33.74 -1.69 3.93
C MET A 1 32.25 -1.74 3.64
N PRO A 2 31.59 -2.90 3.51
CA PRO A 2 30.14 -2.91 3.41
C PRO A 2 29.54 -2.69 4.81
N GLY A 3 28.64 -1.72 4.91
CA GLY A 3 27.98 -1.32 6.15
C GLY A 3 27.17 -2.46 6.76
N ASN A 4 27.29 -2.57 8.07
CA ASN A 4 26.62 -3.57 8.90
C ASN A 4 25.11 -3.34 8.86
N ARG A 5 24.35 -4.12 8.06
CA ARG A 5 22.88 -4.15 8.15
C ARG A 5 22.51 -4.88 9.44
N THR A 6 22.07 -4.14 10.43
CA THR A 6 21.46 -4.66 11.65
C THR A 6 20.29 -5.55 11.25
N LYS A 7 20.32 -6.85 11.61
CA LYS A 7 19.19 -7.75 11.39
C LYS A 7 17.96 -7.19 12.14
N PRO A 8 16.80 -7.01 11.48
CA PRO A 8 15.62 -6.55 12.18
C PRO A 8 15.16 -7.65 13.14
N THR A 9 15.11 -7.35 14.44
CA THR A 9 14.41 -8.15 15.44
C THR A 9 12.90 -7.98 15.21
N GLY A 10 12.28 -8.90 14.48
CA GLY A 10 10.88 -8.83 14.09
C GLY A 10 10.44 -10.03 13.24
N LEU A 11 9.18 -10.01 12.80
CA LEU A 11 8.66 -10.98 11.82
C LEU A 11 9.52 -10.95 10.54
N PRO A 12 9.70 -12.10 9.86
CA PRO A 12 10.46 -12.14 8.61
C PRO A 12 9.83 -11.23 7.57
N ILE A 13 10.66 -10.39 6.93
CA ILE A 13 10.24 -9.58 5.79
C ILE A 13 10.18 -10.49 4.56
N ILE A 14 8.98 -10.66 4.00
CA ILE A 14 8.73 -11.51 2.82
C ILE A 14 8.77 -10.70 1.52
N ASN A 15 8.34 -9.43 1.57
CA ASN A 15 8.38 -8.50 0.44
C ASN A 15 9.07 -7.21 0.88
N GLU A 16 10.36 -7.07 0.59
CA GLU A 16 11.17 -5.90 0.96
C GLU A 16 10.74 -4.66 0.16
N PHE A 17 10.40 -4.82 -1.12
CA PHE A 17 9.96 -3.75 -2.02
C PHE A 17 8.43 -3.72 -2.15
N ALA A 18 7.74 -3.55 -1.03
CA ALA A 18 6.29 -3.50 -0.96
C ALA A 18 5.77 -2.11 -0.56
N ALA A 19 4.58 -1.78 -1.05
CA ALA A 19 3.84 -0.60 -0.62
C ALA A 19 2.41 -0.97 -0.17
N GLY A 20 1.83 -0.14 0.68
CA GLY A 20 0.42 -0.18 1.05
C GLY A 20 -0.33 1.01 0.44
N ILE A 21 -1.54 0.77 -0.09
CA ILE A 21 -2.42 1.83 -0.60
C ILE A 21 -3.77 1.74 0.09
N ASP A 22 -4.21 2.83 0.72
CA ASP A 22 -5.60 3.03 1.15
C ASP A 22 -6.35 3.81 0.06
N ILE A 23 -7.34 3.16 -0.56
CA ILE A 23 -8.11 3.70 -1.68
C ILE A 23 -9.37 4.41 -1.18
N GLY A 24 -9.35 5.75 -1.27
CA GLY A 24 -10.53 6.60 -1.14
C GLY A 24 -11.16 6.99 -2.49
N SER A 25 -12.37 7.56 -2.43
CA SER A 25 -13.09 8.06 -3.62
C SER A 25 -12.54 9.35 -4.21
N ARG A 26 -11.73 10.09 -3.44
CA ARG A 26 -11.16 11.39 -3.84
C ARG A 26 -9.64 11.36 -3.90
N PHE A 27 -9.02 10.62 -2.99
CA PHE A 27 -7.58 10.49 -2.89
C PHE A 27 -7.20 9.11 -2.35
N HIS A 28 -5.94 8.77 -2.52
CA HIS A 28 -5.29 7.54 -2.10
C HIS A 28 -4.11 7.90 -1.22
N VAL A 29 -3.95 7.21 -0.10
CA VAL A 29 -2.77 7.35 0.76
C VAL A 29 -1.88 6.14 0.51
N VAL A 30 -0.63 6.40 0.16
CA VAL A 30 0.34 5.37 -0.23
C VAL A 30 1.53 5.42 0.71
N ALA A 31 1.94 4.27 1.23
CA ALA A 31 3.09 4.13 2.11
C ALA A 31 4.10 3.12 1.55
N VAL A 32 5.39 3.46 1.58
CA VAL A 32 6.53 2.59 1.28
C VAL A 32 7.39 2.38 2.53
N GLY A 33 8.41 1.52 2.45
CA GLY A 33 9.40 1.37 3.53
C GLY A 33 10.11 2.70 3.83
N SER A 34 10.26 3.05 5.11
CA SER A 34 10.88 4.32 5.54
C SER A 34 12.37 4.45 5.18
N ASP A 35 13.01 3.34 4.87
CA ASP A 35 14.39 3.25 4.39
C ASP A 35 14.52 3.37 2.87
N LEU A 36 13.40 3.39 2.14
CA LEU A 36 13.36 3.47 0.67
C LEU A 36 13.15 4.90 0.16
N CYS A 37 12.65 5.83 0.99
CA CYS A 37 12.33 7.20 0.59
C CYS A 37 12.31 8.16 1.80
N ASP A 38 12.75 9.40 1.60
CA ASP A 38 12.72 10.46 2.63
C ASP A 38 11.28 10.83 3.04
N GLU A 39 10.36 10.82 2.08
CA GLU A 39 8.92 11.05 2.27
C GLU A 39 8.14 9.75 1.95
N PRO A 40 8.13 8.78 2.88
CA PRO A 40 7.65 7.42 2.59
C PRO A 40 6.13 7.31 2.55
N VAL A 41 5.39 8.37 2.91
CA VAL A 41 3.93 8.41 2.84
C VAL A 41 3.50 9.59 1.98
N GLN A 42 2.75 9.32 0.93
CA GLN A 42 2.28 10.34 -0.01
C GLN A 42 0.79 10.18 -0.31
N THR A 43 0.16 11.30 -0.66
CA THR A 43 -1.25 11.36 -1.05
C THR A 43 -1.37 11.67 -2.54
N PHE A 44 -2.23 10.92 -3.23
CA PHE A 44 -2.53 11.08 -4.64
C PHE A 44 -4.04 11.25 -4.84
N GLN A 45 -4.48 12.10 -5.74
CA GLN A 45 -5.87 12.29 -6.10
C GLN A 45 -6.37 11.15 -7.02
N ALA A 46 -7.68 10.95 -7.05
CA ALA A 46 -8.29 9.84 -7.80
C ALA A 46 -8.47 10.11 -9.33
N PHE A 47 -7.74 11.07 -9.90
CA PHE A 47 -7.78 11.35 -11.35
C PHE A 47 -6.55 10.76 -12.05
N THR A 48 -6.70 10.42 -13.33
CA THR A 48 -5.73 9.63 -14.10
C THR A 48 -4.30 10.15 -14.03
N SER A 49 -4.07 11.47 -14.13
CA SER A 49 -2.70 12.00 -14.07
C SER A 49 -2.03 11.79 -12.72
N ASP A 50 -2.78 11.79 -11.60
CA ASP A 50 -2.19 11.51 -10.29
C ASP A 50 -2.04 10.00 -10.04
N LEU A 51 -2.88 9.16 -10.65
CA LEU A 51 -2.66 7.71 -10.66
C LEU A 51 -1.39 7.33 -11.41
N LEU A 52 -1.12 8.00 -12.54
CA LEU A 52 0.14 7.82 -13.29
C LEU A 52 1.33 8.30 -12.44
N ARG A 53 1.24 9.49 -11.83
CA ARG A 53 2.28 10.00 -10.93
C ARG A 53 2.54 9.05 -9.76
N MET A 54 1.49 8.42 -9.22
CA MET A 54 1.61 7.40 -8.18
C MET A 54 2.39 6.18 -8.66
N ALA A 55 2.10 5.68 -9.86
CA ALA A 55 2.80 4.53 -10.42
C ALA A 55 4.26 4.82 -10.78
N ASP A 56 4.54 6.01 -11.33
CA ASP A 56 5.90 6.48 -11.60
C ASP A 56 6.71 6.54 -10.31
N TRP A 57 6.17 7.19 -9.27
CA TRP A 57 6.83 7.29 -7.97
C TRP A 57 7.11 5.92 -7.34
N LEU A 58 6.13 5.01 -7.35
CA LEU A 58 6.33 3.65 -6.84
C LEU A 58 7.41 2.89 -7.61
N THR A 59 7.48 3.10 -8.93
CA THR A 59 8.51 2.50 -9.79
C THR A 59 9.90 3.07 -9.49
N GLU A 60 10.00 4.39 -9.28
CA GLU A 60 11.25 5.09 -8.91
C GLU A 60 11.79 4.62 -7.56
N VAL A 61 10.91 4.43 -6.57
CA VAL A 61 11.27 3.85 -5.26
C VAL A 61 11.67 2.38 -5.38
N GLY A 62 11.30 1.71 -6.49
CA GLY A 62 11.64 0.32 -6.76
C GLY A 62 10.61 -0.69 -6.27
N ILE A 63 9.40 -0.25 -5.94
CA ILE A 63 8.30 -1.10 -5.47
C ILE A 63 7.94 -2.15 -6.53
N LYS A 64 7.69 -3.38 -6.07
CA LYS A 64 7.31 -4.53 -6.89
C LYS A 64 5.94 -5.07 -6.58
N THR A 65 5.50 -4.93 -5.33
CA THR A 65 4.21 -5.43 -4.87
C THR A 65 3.46 -4.34 -4.10
N VAL A 66 2.16 -4.24 -4.32
CA VAL A 66 1.28 -3.32 -3.61
C VAL A 66 0.18 -4.12 -2.92
N ALA A 67 -0.01 -3.90 -1.62
CA ALA A 67 -1.24 -4.26 -0.94
C ALA A 67 -2.23 -3.09 -1.03
N MET A 68 -3.39 -3.31 -1.63
CA MET A 68 -4.39 -2.27 -1.88
C MET A 68 -5.64 -2.54 -1.04
N GLU A 69 -5.95 -1.65 -0.11
CA GLU A 69 -7.21 -1.68 0.64
C GLU A 69 -8.24 -0.80 -0.07
N SER A 70 -9.46 -1.31 -0.28
CA SER A 70 -10.59 -0.48 -0.68
C SER A 70 -11.88 -0.90 0.00
N THR A 71 -12.72 0.08 0.31
CA THR A 71 -14.08 -0.11 0.85
C THR A 71 -15.16 -0.06 -0.23
N GLY A 72 -14.81 0.29 -1.48
CA GLY A 72 -15.73 0.43 -2.61
C GLY A 72 -15.09 0.02 -3.94
N VAL A 73 -15.63 0.49 -5.06
CA VAL A 73 -15.15 0.13 -6.42
C VAL A 73 -14.00 1.01 -6.94
N TYR A 74 -13.53 1.98 -6.16
CA TYR A 74 -12.58 3.00 -6.61
C TYR A 74 -11.16 2.45 -6.89
N TRP A 75 -10.90 1.17 -6.57
CA TRP A 75 -9.61 0.53 -6.79
C TRP A 75 -9.33 0.19 -8.25
N VAL A 76 -10.36 0.03 -9.10
CA VAL A 76 -10.19 -0.51 -10.46
C VAL A 76 -9.21 0.32 -11.28
N ALA A 77 -9.38 1.64 -11.32
CA ALA A 77 -8.51 2.52 -12.08
C ALA A 77 -7.06 2.53 -11.54
N ALA A 78 -6.88 2.51 -10.22
CA ALA A 78 -5.56 2.43 -9.61
C ALA A 78 -4.89 1.08 -9.90
N TYR A 79 -5.64 -0.02 -9.84
CA TYR A 79 -5.17 -1.37 -10.15
C TYR A 79 -4.65 -1.46 -11.60
N GLU A 80 -5.46 -1.04 -12.57
CA GLU A 80 -5.10 -1.09 -13.99
C GLU A 80 -3.82 -0.29 -14.28
N VAL A 81 -3.72 0.91 -13.71
CA VAL A 81 -2.51 1.75 -13.89
C VAL A 81 -1.28 1.07 -13.29
N LEU A 82 -1.36 0.53 -12.07
CA LEU A 82 -0.22 -0.13 -11.43
C LEU A 82 0.19 -1.41 -12.15
N GLU A 83 -0.77 -2.22 -12.62
CA GLU A 83 -0.52 -3.43 -13.40
C GLU A 83 0.22 -3.10 -14.71
N LEU A 84 -0.19 -2.03 -15.42
CA LEU A 84 0.49 -1.54 -16.63
C LEU A 84 1.94 -1.09 -16.37
N HIS A 85 2.26 -0.66 -15.15
CA HIS A 85 3.62 -0.34 -14.73
C HIS A 85 4.40 -1.56 -14.20
N GLY A 86 3.84 -2.76 -14.34
CA GLY A 86 4.48 -4.00 -13.92
C GLY A 86 4.53 -4.21 -12.41
N ILE A 87 3.66 -3.53 -11.66
CA ILE A 87 3.54 -3.68 -10.20
C ILE A 87 2.49 -4.75 -9.91
N ASN A 88 2.87 -5.74 -9.10
CA ASN A 88 1.94 -6.79 -8.67
C ASN A 88 0.99 -6.26 -7.58
N VAL A 89 -0.30 -6.20 -7.87
CA VAL A 89 -1.30 -5.67 -6.93
C VAL A 89 -2.07 -6.79 -6.23
N ILE A 90 -2.06 -6.76 -4.91
CA ILE A 90 -2.85 -7.63 -4.03
C ILE A 90 -3.98 -6.80 -3.44
N LEU A 91 -5.21 -7.01 -3.94
CA LEU A 91 -6.39 -6.32 -3.43
C LEU A 91 -6.87 -6.99 -2.14
N ALA A 92 -6.83 -6.26 -1.03
CA ALA A 92 -7.40 -6.66 0.24
C ALA A 92 -8.80 -6.05 0.40
N ASN A 93 -9.82 -6.89 0.50
CA ASN A 93 -11.16 -6.43 0.81
C ASN A 93 -11.24 -6.07 2.31
N ALA A 94 -11.50 -4.81 2.64
CA ALA A 94 -11.60 -4.34 4.03
C ALA A 94 -12.66 -5.09 4.85
N ARG A 95 -13.70 -5.63 4.20
CA ARG A 95 -14.74 -6.45 4.85
C ARG A 95 -14.22 -7.84 5.24
N GLU A 96 -13.30 -8.40 4.46
CA GLU A 96 -12.72 -9.73 4.70
C GLU A 96 -11.48 -9.65 5.60
N ALA A 97 -10.71 -8.56 5.54
CA ALA A 97 -9.60 -8.31 6.47
C ALA A 97 -10.06 -8.24 7.94
N ARG A 98 -11.30 -7.79 8.19
CA ARG A 98 -11.94 -7.81 9.51
C ARG A 98 -12.35 -9.19 10.00
N ALA A 99 -12.44 -10.18 9.12
CA ALA A 99 -12.86 -11.55 9.47
C ALA A 99 -11.68 -12.47 9.84
N VAL A 100 -10.44 -11.95 9.88
CA VAL A 100 -9.27 -12.71 10.30
C VAL A 100 -9.33 -12.97 11.82
N PRO A 101 -9.36 -14.23 12.29
CA PRO A 101 -9.39 -14.55 13.71
C PRO A 101 -8.15 -13.97 14.41
N GLY A 102 -8.35 -13.03 15.34
CA GLY A 102 -7.29 -12.49 16.18
C GLY A 102 -6.98 -10.99 16.03
N ARG A 103 -7.73 -10.20 15.25
CA ARG A 103 -7.55 -8.73 15.22
C ARG A 103 -8.87 -7.96 15.26
N LYS A 104 -9.15 -7.44 16.47
CA LYS A 104 -10.24 -6.53 16.90
C LYS A 104 -11.66 -7.10 16.97
N SER A 105 -12.01 -7.60 18.16
CA SER A 105 -13.37 -7.48 18.68
C SER A 105 -13.59 -6.05 19.19
N ASP A 106 -14.02 -5.13 18.32
CA ASP A 106 -14.63 -3.90 18.82
C ASP A 106 -16.12 -4.23 19.07
N VAL A 107 -16.37 -4.86 20.21
CA VAL A 107 -17.68 -4.91 20.87
C VAL A 107 -17.58 -3.97 22.08
N ASN A 108 -18.58 -3.09 22.19
CA ASN A 108 -18.79 -2.01 23.17
C ASN A 108 -17.96 -0.74 22.94
N ASP A 109 -18.50 0.47 23.01
CA ASP A 109 -19.85 0.99 23.24
C ASP A 109 -19.78 2.46 22.85
N ALA A 110 -20.76 2.97 22.10
CA ALA A 110 -21.25 4.33 22.30
C ALA A 110 -22.57 4.47 21.56
N GLN A 111 -23.64 4.59 22.36
CA GLN A 111 -24.85 5.30 22.01
C GLN A 111 -24.54 6.76 21.62
#